data_AF-A0A9E4MM27-F1
#
_entry.id   AF-A0A9E4MM27-F1
#
_cell.length_a   1.000
_cell.length_b   1.000
_cell.length_c   1.000
_cell.angle_alpha   90.00
_cell.angle_beta   90.00
_cell.angle_gamma   90.00
#
_symmetry.space_group_name_H-M   'P 1'
#
loop_
_entity.id
_entity.type
_entity.pdbx_description
1 polymer ?
#
loop_
_entity_poly.entity_id
_entity_poly.type
_entity_poly.pdbx_seq_one_letter_code
_entity_poly.pdbx_strand_id
1 'polypeptide(L)'
;MPIYVINMIQGEDPWSRGPRKPDMEAIAKASGGRVYYVGSMDAVLWAYGHIGNELRSQYMLGYSTSAPLTSKEVQSIKVELKSGAKNREVRMAVGRGRG
;
A
#
# COMPACT_ATOMS: atom_id res chain seq x y z
N MET A 1 -8.65 2.65 5.60
CA MET A 1 -7.77 1.53 5.99
C MET A 1 -7.32 0.81 4.73
N PRO A 2 -6.05 0.40 4.61
CA PRO A 2 -5.57 -0.31 3.44
C PRO A 2 -6.18 -1.71 3.34
N ILE A 3 -6.57 -2.08 2.12
CA ILE A 3 -7.14 -3.38 1.76
C ILE A 3 -6.04 -4.19 1.09
N TYR A 4 -5.73 -5.35 1.67
CA TYR A 4 -4.82 -6.33 1.09
C TYR A 4 -5.60 -7.54 0.61
N VAL A 5 -5.20 -8.09 -0.54
CA VAL A 5 -5.79 -9.29 -1.12
C VAL A 5 -4.69 -10.31 -1.30
N ILE A 6 -4.89 -11.53 -0.79
CA ILE A 6 -4.04 -12.69 -1.11
C ILE A 6 -4.91 -13.61 -1.97
N ASN A 7 -4.54 -13.75 -3.25
CA ASN A 7 -5.21 -14.61 -4.20
C ASN A 7 -4.33 -15.83 -4.48
N MET A 8 -4.85 -17.03 -4.18
CA MET A 8 -4.21 -18.29 -4.51
C MET A 8 -4.50 -18.68 -5.96
N ILE A 9 -3.46 -18.70 -6.79
CA ILE A 9 -3.54 -19.08 -8.20
C ILE A 9 -3.75 -20.60 -8.34
N GLN A 10 -3.16 -21.40 -7.43
CA GLN A 10 -3.44 -22.83 -7.33
C GLN A 10 -4.83 -23.03 -6.71
N GLY A 11 -5.84 -23.17 -7.58
CA GLY A 11 -7.25 -23.25 -7.17
C GLY A 11 -8.13 -22.20 -7.85
N GLU A 12 -7.56 -21.30 -8.65
CA GLU A 12 -8.33 -20.41 -9.54
C GLU A 12 -9.05 -21.30 -10.56
N ASP A 13 -10.34 -21.58 -10.33
CA ASP A 13 -11.17 -22.30 -11.29
C ASP A 13 -11.19 -21.48 -12.59
N PRO A 14 -10.69 -22.02 -13.71
CA PRO A 14 -10.60 -21.30 -14.98
C PRO A 14 -11.98 -20.88 -15.52
N TRP A 15 -13.07 -21.44 -14.97
CA TRP A 15 -14.45 -21.13 -15.32
C TRP A 15 -15.14 -20.19 -14.31
N SER A 16 -14.49 -19.85 -13.21
CA SER A 16 -15.09 -19.06 -12.13
C SER A 16 -15.17 -17.56 -12.47
N ARG A 17 -16.31 -16.95 -12.12
CA ARG A 17 -16.59 -15.51 -12.25
C ARG A 17 -16.06 -14.72 -11.04
N GLY A 18 -14.82 -14.99 -10.64
CA GLY A 18 -14.14 -14.20 -9.63
C GLY A 18 -13.94 -12.74 -10.08
N PRO A 19 -13.74 -11.79 -9.15
CA PRO A 19 -13.35 -10.43 -9.50
C PRO A 19 -12.09 -10.47 -10.36
N ARG A 20 -12.06 -9.69 -11.45
CA ARG A 20 -10.93 -9.72 -12.37
C ARG A 20 -9.69 -9.19 -11.66
N LYS A 21 -8.52 -9.70 -12.05
CA LYS A 21 -7.21 -9.24 -11.52
C LYS A 21 -7.07 -7.69 -11.50
N PRO A 22 -7.45 -6.97 -12.57
CA PRO A 22 -7.41 -5.51 -12.57
C PRO A 22 -8.33 -4.85 -11.54
N ASP A 23 -9.50 -5.43 -11.28
CA ASP A 23 -10.48 -4.86 -10.33
C ASP A 23 -9.96 -4.98 -8.90
N MET A 24 -9.41 -6.15 -8.54
CA MET A 24 -8.78 -6.37 -7.24
C MET A 24 -7.59 -5.42 -7.02
N GLU A 25 -6.76 -5.24 -8.05
CA GLU A 25 -5.62 -4.32 -8.02
C GLU A 25 -6.07 -2.87 -7.85
N ALA A 26 -7.10 -2.44 -8.57
CA ALA A 26 -7.65 -1.10 -8.47
C ALA A 26 -8.16 -0.80 -7.05
N ILE A 27 -8.93 -1.72 -6.46
CA ILE A 27 -9.46 -1.58 -5.10
C ILE A 27 -8.34 -1.53 -4.08
N ALA A 28 -7.41 -2.49 -4.13
CA ALA A 28 -6.29 -2.55 -3.19
C ALA A 28 -5.44 -1.28 -3.28
N LYS A 29 -5.10 -0.84 -4.50
CA LYS A 29 -4.31 0.37 -4.74
C LYS A 29 -5.01 1.64 -4.24
N ALA A 30 -6.32 1.79 -4.49
CA ALA A 30 -7.08 2.95 -4.05
C ALA A 30 -7.09 3.12 -2.52
N SER A 31 -7.05 2.00 -1.79
CA SER A 31 -6.98 2.00 -0.32
C SER A 31 -5.55 2.18 0.25
N GLY A 32 -4.53 2.13 -0.60
CA GLY A 32 -3.11 2.12 -0.21
C GLY A 32 -2.54 0.72 0.08
N GLY A 33 -3.31 -0.35 -0.12
CA GLY A 33 -2.86 -1.73 0.00
C GLY A 33 -2.36 -2.33 -1.33
N ARG A 34 -2.35 -3.68 -1.42
CA ARG A 34 -1.86 -4.43 -2.59
C ARG A 34 -2.44 -5.84 -2.69
N VAL A 35 -2.34 -6.41 -3.90
CA VAL A 35 -2.73 -7.79 -4.20
C VAL A 35 -1.47 -8.66 -4.29
N TYR A 36 -1.50 -9.84 -3.66
CA TYR A 36 -0.50 -10.88 -3.78
C TYR A 36 -1.11 -12.07 -4.51
N TYR A 37 -0.59 -12.41 -5.68
CA TYR A 37 -0.95 -13.63 -6.37
C TYR A 37 0.07 -14.72 -6.02
N VAL A 38 -0.36 -15.77 -5.36
CA VAL A 38 0.52 -16.78 -4.76
C VAL A 38 0.19 -18.18 -5.28
N GLY A 39 1.23 -18.98 -5.49
CA GLY A 39 1.10 -20.34 -6.04
C GLY A 39 1.18 -21.46 -5.02
N SER A 40 1.33 -21.17 -3.72
CA SER A 40 1.48 -22.18 -2.67
C SER A 40 1.06 -21.65 -1.30
N MET A 41 0.84 -22.56 -0.34
CA MET A 41 0.53 -22.19 1.05
C MET A 41 1.70 -21.46 1.74
N ASP A 42 2.94 -21.87 1.48
CA ASP A 42 4.12 -21.17 2.02
C ASP A 42 4.17 -19.71 1.54
N ALA A 43 3.78 -19.45 0.29
CA ALA A 43 3.70 -18.11 -0.25
C ALA A 43 2.55 -17.29 0.38
N VAL A 44 1.45 -17.91 0.80
CA VAL A 44 0.40 -17.25 1.60
C VAL A 44 0.95 -16.80 2.95
N LEU A 45 1.65 -17.69 3.66
CA LEU A 45 2.24 -17.37 4.97
C LEU A 45 3.28 -16.25 4.85
N TRP A 46 4.09 -16.27 3.79
CA TRP A 46 5.01 -15.20 3.48
C TRP A 46 4.28 -13.86 3.24
N ALA A 47 3.24 -13.86 2.40
CA ALA A 47 2.47 -12.64 2.09
C ALA A 47 1.81 -12.08 3.35
N TYR A 48 1.24 -12.95 4.19
CA TYR A 48 0.63 -12.56 5.46
C TYR A 48 1.65 -11.91 6.41
N GLY A 49 2.82 -12.52 6.58
CA GLY A 49 3.90 -11.94 7.39
C GLY A 49 4.38 -10.59 6.86
N HIS A 50 4.45 -10.44 5.53
CA HIS A 50 4.85 -9.19 4.89
C HIS A 50 3.81 -8.08 5.10
N ILE A 51 2.51 -8.38 4.96
CA ILE A 51 1.41 -7.46 5.29
C ILE A 51 1.48 -7.04 6.76
N GLY A 52 1.69 -7.98 7.68
CA GLY A 52 1.82 -7.68 9.10
C GLY A 52 3.00 -6.76 9.43
N ASN A 53 4.13 -6.90 8.72
CA ASN A 53 5.26 -5.98 8.86
C ASN A 53 4.95 -4.58 8.31
N GLU A 54 4.24 -4.51 7.18
CA GLU A 54 3.83 -3.23 6.57
C GLU A 54 2.83 -2.47 7.44
N LEU A 55 1.78 -3.14 7.92
CA LEU A 55 0.76 -2.55 8.80
C LEU A 55 1.36 -2.03 10.11
N ARG A 56 2.38 -2.72 10.66
CA ARG A 56 3.11 -2.29 11.86
C ARG A 56 4.07 -1.12 11.62
N SER A 57 4.36 -0.78 10.37
CA SER A 57 5.32 0.26 9.98
C SER A 57 4.64 1.49 9.36
N GLN A 58 3.36 1.73 9.69
CA GLN A 58 2.64 2.90 9.20
C GLN A 58 2.82 4.08 10.15
N TYR A 59 3.30 5.19 9.61
CA TYR A 59 3.55 6.42 10.35
C TYR A 59 2.80 7.59 9.72
N MET A 60 2.10 8.37 10.54
CA MET A 60 1.49 9.63 10.14
C MET A 60 2.38 10.79 10.60
N LEU A 61 2.89 11.57 9.66
CA LEU A 61 3.65 12.78 9.95
C LEU A 61 2.75 13.99 9.74
N GLY A 62 2.45 14.70 10.82
CA GLY A 62 1.76 15.99 10.78
C GLY A 62 2.76 17.14 10.85
N TYR A 63 2.61 18.13 9.99
CA TYR A 63 3.33 19.41 10.07
C TYR A 63 2.34 20.54 9.83
N SER A 64 2.60 21.70 10.44
CA SER A 64 1.82 22.92 10.24
C SER A 64 2.72 24.01 9.65
N THR A 65 2.12 24.93 8.90
CA THR A 65 2.81 26.07 8.30
C THR A 65 2.16 27.36 8.79
N SER A 66 2.97 28.40 8.99
CA SER A 66 2.49 29.71 9.47
C SER A 66 1.56 30.41 8.47
N ALA A 67 1.63 30.03 7.19
CA ALA A 67 0.77 30.49 6.12
C ALA A 67 0.21 29.31 5.30
N PRO A 68 -0.96 29.45 4.65
CA PRO A 68 -1.51 28.39 3.80
C PRO A 68 -0.59 28.06 2.62
N LEU A 69 -0.27 26.78 2.43
CA LEU A 69 0.45 26.32 1.25
C LEU A 69 -0.46 26.26 0.02
N THR A 70 0.11 26.60 -1.14
CA THR A 70 -0.46 26.33 -2.46
C THR A 70 -0.40 24.83 -2.78
N SER A 71 -1.22 24.37 -3.74
CA SER A 71 -1.23 22.95 -4.15
C SER A 71 0.14 22.46 -4.66
N LYS A 72 0.89 23.33 -5.34
CA LYS A 72 2.23 23.01 -5.85
C LYS A 72 3.24 22.83 -4.72
N GLU A 73 3.15 23.64 -3.68
CA GLU A 73 4.01 23.53 -2.49
C GLU A 73 3.70 22.28 -1.69
N VAL A 74 2.43 21.91 -1.51
CA VAL A 74 2.04 20.66 -0.84
C VAL A 74 2.62 19.44 -1.58
N GLN A 75 2.58 19.44 -2.92
CA GLN A 75 3.14 18.38 -3.74
C GLN A 75 4.68 18.32 -3.71
N SER A 76 5.35 19.41 -3.34
CA SER A 76 6.82 19.48 -3.22
C SER A 76 7.37 18.87 -1.94
N ILE A 77 6.48 18.53 -1.00
CA ILE A 77 6.88 18.01 0.30
C ILE A 77 7.39 16.59 0.14
N LYS A 78 8.65 16.42 0.57
CA LYS A 78 9.37 15.15 0.49
C LYS A 78 9.74 14.71 1.89
N VAL A 79 9.46 13.46 2.21
CA VAL A 79 9.96 12.81 3.42
C VAL A 79 11.14 11.93 3.00
N GLU A 80 12.29 12.13 3.65
CA GLU A 80 13.50 11.35 3.39
C GLU A 80 13.80 10.45 4.58
N LEU A 81 14.00 9.16 4.32
CA LEU A 81 14.40 8.20 5.34
C LEU A 81 15.93 8.13 5.38
N LYS A 82 16.52 8.31 6.56
CA LYS A 82 17.98 8.27 6.75
C LYS A 82 18.64 6.89 6.55
N SER A 83 17.87 5.83 6.30
CA SER A 83 18.40 4.46 6.31
C SER A 83 18.79 3.96 4.92
N GLY A 84 20.08 3.66 4.75
CA GLY A 84 20.69 3.14 3.51
C GLY A 84 20.36 1.69 3.13
N ALA A 85 19.26 1.13 3.63
CA ALA A 85 18.81 -0.20 3.22
C ALA A 85 18.15 -0.11 1.83
N LYS A 86 18.90 -0.48 0.77
CA LYS A 86 18.46 -0.41 -0.64
C LYS A 86 17.18 -1.21 -0.96
N ASN A 87 16.69 -2.05 -0.05
CA ASN A 87 15.53 -2.94 -0.25
C ASN A 87 14.27 -2.53 0.52
N ARG A 88 14.17 -1.29 1.03
CA ARG A 88 12.92 -0.79 1.63
C ARG A 88 12.05 -0.11 0.58
N GLU A 89 10.94 -0.76 0.23
CA GLU A 89 9.86 -0.11 -0.51
C GLU A 89 9.15 0.87 0.43
N VAL A 90 9.13 2.15 0.08
CA VAL A 90 8.56 3.23 0.90
C VAL A 90 7.48 3.89 0.08
N ARG A 91 6.27 3.97 0.64
CA ARG A 91 5.13 4.63 0.01
C ARG A 91 4.75 5.84 0.84
N MET A 92 4.57 6.97 0.16
CA MET A 92 4.23 8.24 0.80
C MET A 92 2.98 8.80 0.13
N ALA A 93 2.00 9.17 0.96
CA ALA A 93 0.84 9.94 0.53
C ALA A 93 0.86 11.26 1.30
N VAL A 94 0.78 12.37 0.58
CA VAL A 94 0.72 13.72 1.15
C VAL A 94 -0.67 14.27 0.88
N GLY A 95 -1.35 14.72 1.93
CA GLY A 95 -2.69 15.27 1.87
C GLY A 95 -2.85 16.45 2.80
N ARG A 96 -3.80 17.32 2.50
CA ARG A 96 -4.18 18.44 3.37
C ARG A 96 -5.29 17.97 4.30
N GLY A 97 -5.06 18.04 5.61
CA GLY A 97 -6.13 17.88 6.59
C GLY A 97 -7.14 19.01 6.44
N ARG A 98 -8.43 18.70 6.34
CA ARG A 98 -9.48 19.69 6.54
C ARG A 98 -9.55 19.95 8.05
N GLY A 99 -8.99 21.08 8.47
CA GLY A 99 -9.28 21.67 9.78
C GLY A 99 -10.66 22.32 9.76
#